data_AF-A0A699L1C0-F1
#
_entry.id   AF-A0A699L1C0-F1
#
_cell.length_a   1.000
_cell.length_b   1.000
_cell.length_c   1.000
_cell.angle_alpha   90.00
_cell.angle_beta   90.00
_cell.angle_gamma   90.00
#
_symmetry.space_group_name_H-M   'P 1'
#
loop_
_entity.id
_entity.type
_entity.pdbx_description
1 polymer ?
#
loop_
_entity_poly.entity_id
_entity_poly.type
_entity_poly.pdbx_seq_one_letter_code
_entity_poly.pdbx_strand_id
1 'polypeptide(L)'
;MTGVKCYQHEYVEQLGPKVVFGDDSACTTKGYGSIKCNGILFINVAFINGLKYNLICIGQLCNAKCIVQFDEKRGTTFNSNKEIVMIALRYCLEKADLESIVLAASMRVLFFLSATSFGSGHDGF
;
A
#
# COMPACT_ATOMS: atom_id res chain seq x y z
N MET A 1 -2.29 0.31 3.02
CA MET A 1 -2.39 1.65 3.65
C MET A 1 -2.05 2.69 2.60
N THR A 2 -2.65 3.88 2.67
CA THR A 2 -2.36 4.99 1.75
C THR A 2 -2.24 6.32 2.47
N GLY A 3 -1.35 7.18 1.96
CA GLY A 3 -1.28 8.59 2.35
C GLY A 3 -2.06 9.53 1.45
N VAL A 4 -2.77 8.99 0.45
CA VAL A 4 -3.47 9.77 -0.56
C VAL A 4 -4.96 9.48 -0.46
N LYS A 5 -5.71 10.43 0.15
CA LYS A 5 -7.14 10.26 0.41
C LYS A 5 -7.96 10.13 -0.87
N CYS A 6 -7.58 10.82 -1.95
CA CYS A 6 -8.34 10.80 -3.21
C CYS A 6 -8.31 9.46 -3.96
N TYR A 7 -7.46 8.51 -3.56
CA TYR A 7 -7.52 7.14 -4.08
C TYR A 7 -8.66 6.31 -3.49
N GLN A 8 -9.25 6.77 -2.39
CA GLN A 8 -10.24 5.99 -1.65
C GLN A 8 -11.66 6.29 -2.10
N HIS A 9 -12.40 5.21 -2.34
CA HIS A 9 -13.84 5.19 -2.48
C HIS A 9 -14.47 4.80 -1.15
N GLU A 10 -15.70 5.27 -0.91
CA GLU A 10 -16.48 4.94 0.30
C GLU A 10 -15.68 5.21 1.60
N TYR A 11 -14.90 6.29 1.61
CA TYR A 11 -14.08 6.66 2.75
C TYR A 11 -14.96 7.00 3.96
N VAL A 12 -14.68 6.34 5.08
CA VAL A 12 -15.28 6.64 6.38
C VAL A 12 -14.18 7.16 7.30
N GLU A 13 -14.42 8.32 7.89
CA GLU A 13 -13.54 8.86 8.93
C GLU A 13 -13.74 8.05 10.21
N GLN A 14 -12.67 7.37 10.64
CA GLN A 14 -12.69 6.49 11.79
C GLN A 14 -11.27 6.38 12.32
N LEU A 15 -11.07 6.76 13.59
CA LEU A 15 -9.78 6.58 14.25
C LEU A 15 -9.48 5.10 14.38
N GLY A 16 -8.35 4.69 13.81
CA GLY A 16 -7.87 3.32 13.87
C GLY A 16 -6.59 3.18 14.71
N PRO A 17 -5.98 1.99 14.70
CA PRO A 17 -4.74 1.72 15.44
C PRO A 17 -3.61 2.68 15.07
N LYS A 18 -2.68 2.81 16.02
CA LYS A 18 -1.41 3.51 15.83
C LYS A 18 -0.51 2.65 14.92
N VAL A 19 0.05 3.28 13.91
CA VAL A 19 1.05 2.70 13.02
C VAL A 19 2.41 3.22 13.44
N VAL A 20 3.34 2.31 13.71
CA VAL A 20 4.73 2.60 14.06
C VAL A 20 5.60 2.16 12.90
N PHE A 21 6.52 3.03 12.48
CA PHE A 21 7.46 2.76 11.39
C PHE A 21 8.82 2.28 11.93
N GLY A 22 9.70 1.86 11.03
CA GLY A 22 11.01 1.31 11.40
C GLY A 22 11.97 2.32 12.06
N ASP A 23 11.63 3.61 12.06
CA ASP A 23 12.36 4.70 12.74
C ASP A 23 11.69 5.13 14.06
N ASP A 24 10.80 4.29 14.61
CA ASP A 24 9.97 4.54 15.80
C ASP A 24 9.01 5.73 15.70
N SER A 25 8.99 6.44 14.57
CA SER A 25 7.96 7.43 14.29
C SER A 25 6.60 6.74 14.20
N ALA A 26 5.55 7.47 14.56
CA ALA A 26 4.22 6.90 14.59
C ALA A 26 3.13 7.85 14.13
N CYS A 27 2.11 7.28 13.52
CA CYS A 27 0.96 8.00 13.02
C CYS A 27 -0.33 7.27 13.41
N THR A 28 -1.43 8.01 13.51
CA THR A 28 -2.75 7.44 13.75
C THR A 28 -3.48 7.26 12.42
N THR A 29 -4.14 6.12 12.25
CA THR A 29 -5.06 5.89 11.14
C THR A 29 -6.25 6.84 11.26
N LYS A 30 -6.56 7.59 10.20
CA LYS A 30 -7.62 8.62 10.19
C LYS A 30 -8.96 8.09 9.66
N GLY A 31 -8.94 6.97 8.96
CA GLY A 31 -10.13 6.36 8.39
C GLY A 31 -9.78 5.22 7.46
N TYR A 32 -10.82 4.68 6.86
CA TYR A 32 -10.73 3.52 5.98
C TYR A 32 -11.59 3.75 4.74
N GLY A 33 -11.19 3.14 3.64
CA GLY A 33 -11.97 3.11 2.41
C GLY A 33 -11.54 1.95 1.53
N SER A 34 -11.96 1.97 0.28
CA SER A 34 -11.55 0.99 -0.71
C SER A 34 -10.74 1.64 -1.84
N ILE A 35 -9.80 0.90 -2.42
CA ILE A 35 -9.04 1.34 -3.60
C ILE A 35 -9.22 0.31 -4.69
N LYS A 36 -9.66 0.74 -5.88
CA LYS A 36 -9.72 -0.10 -7.07
C LYS A 36 -8.54 0.24 -7.98
N CYS A 37 -7.71 -0.75 -8.30
CA CYS A 37 -6.56 -0.59 -9.19
C CYS A 37 -6.53 -1.74 -10.20
N ASN A 38 -6.70 -1.42 -11.49
CA ASN A 38 -6.55 -2.37 -12.61
C ASN A 38 -7.24 -3.73 -12.38
N GLY A 39 -8.48 -3.71 -11.86
CA GLY A 39 -9.28 -4.91 -11.59
C GLY A 39 -9.11 -5.53 -10.21
N ILE A 40 -8.11 -5.10 -9.41
CA ILE A 40 -7.97 -5.48 -8.01
C ILE A 40 -8.75 -4.51 -7.13
N LEU A 41 -9.54 -5.03 -6.21
CA LEU A 41 -10.22 -4.27 -5.16
C LEU A 41 -9.51 -4.49 -3.82
N PHE A 42 -8.92 -3.43 -3.28
CA PHE A 42 -8.41 -3.39 -1.92
C PHE A 42 -9.49 -2.83 -1.00
N ILE A 43 -9.99 -3.64 -0.07
CA ILE A 43 -10.96 -3.23 0.95
C ILE A 43 -10.26 -2.87 2.26
N ASN A 44 -10.90 -2.06 3.11
CA ASN A 44 -10.39 -1.65 4.42
C ASN A 44 -8.98 -1.03 4.35
N VAL A 45 -8.72 -0.21 3.34
CA VAL A 45 -7.44 0.49 3.18
C VAL A 45 -7.37 1.63 4.18
N ALA A 46 -6.48 1.52 5.16
CA ALA A 46 -6.22 2.59 6.14
C ALA A 46 -5.64 3.86 5.46
N PHE A 47 -6.23 5.01 5.78
CA PHE A 47 -5.71 6.33 5.47
C PHE A 47 -4.80 6.85 6.59
N ILE A 48 -3.58 7.24 6.24
CA ILE A 48 -2.60 7.78 7.19
C ILE A 48 -2.05 9.08 6.61
N ASN A 49 -2.35 10.21 7.26
CA ASN A 49 -1.84 11.50 6.81
C ASN A 49 -0.30 11.53 6.85
N GLY A 50 0.35 12.01 5.79
CA GLY A 50 1.80 12.08 5.69
C GLY A 50 2.52 10.80 5.23
N LEU A 51 1.78 9.72 4.94
CA LEU A 51 2.39 8.48 4.43
C LEU A 51 2.89 8.66 2.99
N LYS A 52 4.21 8.74 2.81
CA LYS A 52 4.87 9.03 1.51
C LYS A 52 4.74 7.91 0.47
N TYR A 53 4.67 6.66 0.92
CA TYR A 53 4.57 5.47 0.07
C TYR A 53 3.35 4.64 0.51
N ASN A 54 2.54 4.22 -0.45
CA ASN A 54 1.44 3.30 -0.17
C ASN A 54 2.01 1.94 0.22
N LEU A 55 1.44 1.33 1.25
CA LEU A 55 1.90 0.04 1.75
C LEU A 55 0.90 -1.03 1.29
N ILE A 56 1.37 -2.02 0.54
CA ILE A 56 0.56 -3.16 0.10
C ILE A 56 1.16 -4.45 0.68
N CYS A 57 0.33 -5.23 1.36
CA CYS A 57 0.73 -6.53 1.87
C CYS A 57 0.78 -7.54 0.72
N ILE A 58 1.89 -8.27 0.58
CA ILE A 58 2.02 -9.34 -0.44
C ILE A 58 0.94 -10.41 -0.22
N GLY A 59 0.62 -10.73 1.03
CA GLY A 59 -0.46 -11.66 1.37
C GLY A 59 -1.84 -11.24 0.81
N GLN A 60 -2.14 -9.94 0.75
CA GLN A 60 -3.38 -9.45 0.15
C GLN A 60 -3.41 -9.71 -1.37
N LEU A 61 -2.28 -9.56 -2.05
CA LEU A 61 -2.15 -9.85 -3.48
C LEU A 61 -2.25 -11.36 -3.76
N CYS A 62 -1.61 -12.19 -2.93
CA CYS A 62 -1.72 -13.64 -3.04
C CYS A 62 -3.15 -14.13 -2.83
N ASN A 63 -3.87 -13.57 -1.84
CA ASN A 63 -5.30 -13.87 -1.63
C ASN A 63 -6.17 -13.45 -2.81
N ALA A 64 -5.77 -12.38 -3.53
CA ALA A 64 -6.38 -11.96 -4.78
C ALA A 64 -5.91 -12.78 -6.00
N LYS A 65 -5.26 -13.94 -5.79
CA LYS A 65 -4.71 -14.83 -6.83
C LYS A 65 -3.71 -14.14 -7.77
N CYS A 66 -3.05 -13.09 -7.28
CA CYS A 66 -2.02 -12.40 -8.03
C CYS A 66 -0.64 -13.04 -7.76
N ILE A 67 0.22 -13.00 -8.78
CA ILE A 67 1.63 -13.37 -8.68
C ILE A 67 2.44 -12.09 -8.61
N VAL A 68 3.35 -11.98 -7.64
CA VAL A 68 4.29 -10.87 -7.54
C VAL A 68 5.67 -11.38 -7.91
N GLN A 69 6.23 -10.84 -8.99
CA GLN A 69 7.59 -11.13 -9.44
C GLN A 69 8.48 -9.92 -9.17
N PHE A 70 9.63 -10.16 -8.55
CA PHE A 70 10.62 -9.12 -8.29
C PHE A 70 11.82 -9.30 -9.22
N ASP A 71 12.28 -8.20 -9.81
CA ASP A 71 13.58 -8.07 -10.44
C ASP A 71 14.42 -6.99 -9.72
N GLU A 72 15.63 -6.71 -10.20
CA GLU A 72 16.53 -5.73 -9.60
C GLU A 72 15.96 -4.29 -9.57
N LYS A 73 15.05 -3.96 -10.50
CA LYS A 73 14.51 -2.61 -10.73
C LYS A 73 13.08 -2.43 -10.25
N ARG A 74 12.29 -3.50 -10.12
CA ARG A 74 10.85 -3.41 -9.84
C ARG A 74 10.23 -4.70 -9.32
N GLY A 75 9.08 -4.55 -8.67
CA GLY A 75 8.11 -5.61 -8.49
C GLY A 75 6.97 -5.48 -9.50
N THR A 76 6.66 -6.56 -10.20
CA THR A 76 5.54 -6.65 -11.14
C THR A 76 4.49 -7.59 -10.59
N THR A 77 3.25 -7.13 -10.52
CA THR A 77 2.10 -7.93 -10.11
C THR A 77 1.30 -8.35 -11.32
N PHE A 78 1.02 -9.65 -11.42
CA PHE A 78 0.23 -10.26 -12.47
C PHE A 78 -1.07 -10.83 -11.89
N ASN A 79 -2.18 -10.69 -12.62
CA ASN A 79 -3.41 -11.39 -12.28
C ASN A 79 -3.39 -12.85 -12.77
N SER A 80 -4.49 -13.58 -12.56
CA SER A 80 -4.65 -14.97 -13.01
C SER A 80 -4.55 -15.15 -14.53
N ASN A 81 -4.81 -14.11 -15.31
CA ASN A 81 -4.73 -14.11 -16.77
C ASN A 81 -3.31 -13.76 -17.27
N LYS A 82 -2.34 -13.58 -16.36
CA LYS A 82 -0.98 -13.11 -16.63
C LYS A 82 -0.90 -11.67 -17.16
N GLU A 83 -1.95 -10.88 -16.96
CA GLU A 83 -1.95 -9.45 -17.29
C GLU A 83 -1.28 -8.66 -16.16
N ILE A 84 -0.52 -7.63 -16.52
CA ILE A 84 0.14 -6.76 -15.56
C ILE A 84 -0.92 -5.84 -14.93
N VAL A 85 -1.07 -5.95 -13.62
CA VAL A 85 -2.04 -5.13 -12.85
C VAL A 85 -1.35 -4.05 -12.02
N MET A 86 -0.08 -4.24 -11.68
CA MET A 86 0.69 -3.24 -10.95
C MET A 86 2.19 -3.36 -11.23
N ILE A 87 2.87 -2.21 -11.30
CA ILE A 87 4.33 -2.13 -11.33
C ILE A 87 4.75 -1.22 -10.18
N ALA A 88 5.60 -1.72 -9.28
CA ALA A 88 6.24 -0.93 -8.24
C ALA A 88 7.73 -0.81 -8.56
N LEU A 89 8.17 0.40 -8.88
CA LEU A 89 9.57 0.69 -9.18
C LEU A 89 10.40 0.72 -7.90
N ARG A 90 11.56 0.05 -7.93
CA ARG A 90 12.57 0.06 -6.88
C ARG A 90 13.48 1.26 -7.12
N TYR A 91 13.15 2.41 -6.55
CA TYR A 91 14.05 3.56 -6.58
C TYR A 91 15.12 3.39 -5.49
N CYS A 92 16.34 3.00 -5.87
CA CYS A 92 17.51 3.44 -5.11
C CYS A 92 17.65 4.94 -5.37
N LEU A 93 17.49 5.77 -4.33
CA LEU A 93 17.61 7.22 -4.41
C LEU A 93 19.08 7.64 -4.56
N GLU A 94 19.70 7.33 -5.70
CA GLU A 94 20.89 8.03 -6.19
C GLU A 94 20.72 8.24 -7.71
N LYS A 95 20.01 9.34 -8.05
CA LYS A 95 19.68 9.82 -9.41
C LYS A 95 18.78 8.87 -10.22
N ALA A 96 17.50 9.22 -10.32
CA ALA A 96 16.60 8.60 -11.30
C ALA A 96 16.36 9.59 -12.46
N ASP A 97 16.79 9.18 -13.65
CA ASP A 97 16.43 9.78 -14.94
C ASP A 97 14.91 9.73 -15.16
N LEU A 98 14.41 10.80 -15.78
CA LEU A 98 12.99 11.15 -15.88
C LEU A 98 12.18 10.27 -16.87
N GLU A 99 12.82 9.31 -17.55
CA GLU A 99 12.24 8.61 -18.71
C GLU A 99 11.60 7.24 -18.40
N SER A 100 11.51 6.81 -17.14
CA SER A 100 10.90 5.51 -16.78
C SER A 100 9.43 5.58 -16.36
N ILE A 101 8.78 6.74 -16.56
CA ILE A 101 7.40 7.00 -16.11
C ILE A 101 6.44 6.77 -17.28
N VAL A 102 6.12 5.52 -17.62
CA VAL A 102 4.92 5.25 -18.44
C VAL A 102 4.30 3.88 -18.08
N LEU A 103 2.97 3.92 -17.84
CA LEU A 103 1.97 2.82 -17.77
C LEU A 103 1.80 2.04 -16.44
N ALA A 104 1.33 2.74 -15.41
CA ALA A 104 0.15 2.40 -14.59
C ALA A 104 0.02 3.50 -13.52
N ALA A 105 -1.21 3.91 -13.17
CA ALA A 105 -1.51 5.00 -12.22
C ALA A 105 -0.47 5.15 -11.09
N SER A 106 0.15 6.33 -11.01
CA SER A 106 1.33 6.69 -10.21
C SER A 106 1.12 6.55 -8.68
N MET A 107 0.92 5.34 -8.19
CA MET A 107 1.03 4.99 -6.77
C MET A 107 2.46 4.56 -6.50
N ARG A 108 3.19 5.33 -5.69
CA ARG A 108 4.44 4.85 -5.10
C ARG A 108 4.09 3.78 -4.08
N VAL A 109 4.55 2.55 -4.26
CA VAL A 109 4.19 1.40 -3.41
C VAL A 109 5.43 0.77 -2.79
N LEU A 110 5.33 0.39 -1.51
CA LEU A 110 6.23 -0.55 -0.86
C LEU A 110 5.46 -1.84 -0.54
N PHE A 111 6.07 -2.98 -0.87
CA PHE A 111 5.55 -4.29 -0.49
C PHE A 111 6.07 -4.70 0.88
N PHE A 112 5.20 -5.30 1.68
CA PHE A 112 5.58 -5.88 2.97
C PHE A 112 4.94 -7.26 3.15
N LEU A 113 5.58 -8.13 3.93
CA LEU A 113 5.12 -9.49 4.22
C LEU A 113 4.03 -9.51 5.29
N SER A 114 4.28 -8.82 6.40
CA SER A 114 3.28 -8.60 7.44
C SER A 114 3.57 -7.26 8.15
N ALA A 115 2.52 -6.70 8.76
CA ALA A 115 2.63 -5.57 9.65
C ALA A 115 1.76 -5.89 10.87
N THR A 116 2.31 -5.73 12.07
CA THR A 116 1.56 -5.83 13.32
C THR A 116 1.19 -4.42 13.77
N SER A 117 -0.10 -4.18 14.00
CA SER A 117 -0.57 -2.96 14.67
C SER A 117 -0.72 -3.23 16.16
N PHE A 118 -0.17 -2.36 17.00
CA PHE A 118 -0.46 -2.36 18.44
C PHE A 118 -1.73 -1.54 18.69
N GLY A 119 -2.79 -2.20 19.17
CA GLY A 119 -3.93 -1.53 19.76
C GLY A 119 -3.55 -1.04 21.15
N SER A 120 -3.85 0.22 21.48
CA SER A 120 -3.87 0.62 22.89
C SER A 120 -4.99 -0.16 23.56
N GLY A 121 -4.63 -1.19 24.32
CA GLY A 121 -5.57 -1.91 25.17
C GLY A 121 -6.28 -0.92 26.07
N HIS A 122 -7.60 -0.84 25.92
CA HIS A 122 -8.44 -0.35 27.00
C HIS A 122 -8.68 -1.57 27.90
N ASP A 123 -7.66 -1.91 28.68
CA ASP A 123 -7.82 -2.81 29.82
C ASP A 123 -8.52 -1.97 30.90
N GLY A 124 -9.85 -1.98 30.86
CA GLY A 124 -10.71 -1.48 31.92
C GLY A 124 -11.27 -2.66 32.70
N PHE A 125 -11.03 -2.65 34.01
CA PHE A 125 -11.51 -3.59 35.03
C PHE A 125 -12.97 -4.01 34.90
#